data_AF-A0A2E2AJR1-F1
#
_entry.id   AF-A0A2E2AJR1-F1
#
_cell.length_a   1.000
_cell.length_b   1.000
_cell.length_c   1.000
_cell.angle_alpha   90.00
_cell.angle_beta   90.00
_cell.angle_gamma   90.00
#
_symmetry.space_group_name_H-M   'P 1'
#
loop_
_entity.id
_entity.type
_entity.pdbx_description
1 polymer ?
#
loop_
_entity_poly.entity_id
_entity_poly.type
_entity_poly.pdbx_seq_one_letter_code
_entity_poly.pdbx_strand_id
1 'polypeptide(L)'
;MAFIEHSDAFDLAATLESGQAFRWLREDAQNDGTTWFEGVIFSNIVRIRQVTGGVEWDASPDSETSMAPILRDYLRLDDDFPAIISALEIDDILSGVFAEYTGIRILRQEPWECLVTFICSA
;
A
#
# COMPACT_ATOMS: atom_id res chain seq x y z
N MET A 1 16.43 7.59 -3.22
CA MET A 1 15.48 6.51 -3.49
C MET A 1 15.90 5.33 -2.65
N ALA A 2 15.04 4.98 -1.71
CA ALA A 2 15.15 3.83 -0.83
C ALA A 2 14.31 2.66 -1.35
N PHE A 3 14.53 1.50 -0.73
CA PHE A 3 13.87 0.26 -1.11
C PHE A 3 13.39 -0.50 0.13
N ILE A 4 12.18 -1.04 0.08
CA ILE A 4 11.62 -1.93 1.08
C ILE A 4 11.43 -3.29 0.43
N GLU A 5 12.25 -4.26 0.84
CA GLU A 5 12.08 -5.66 0.45
C GLU A 5 10.82 -6.24 1.07
N HIS A 6 10.08 -7.00 0.27
CA HIS A 6 8.86 -7.70 0.67
C HIS A 6 8.67 -8.96 -0.20
N SER A 7 8.32 -10.08 0.44
CA SER A 7 8.28 -11.41 -0.20
C SER A 7 6.89 -11.98 -0.41
N ASP A 8 5.88 -11.49 0.31
CA ASP A 8 4.53 -12.03 0.19
C ASP A 8 3.78 -11.40 -0.98
N ALA A 9 2.57 -11.89 -1.26
CA ALA A 9 1.69 -11.19 -2.18
C ALA A 9 1.43 -9.75 -1.68
N PHE A 10 1.62 -8.81 -2.60
CA PHE A 10 1.32 -7.40 -2.43
C PHE A 10 0.94 -6.83 -3.80
N ASP A 11 -0.14 -6.07 -3.86
CA ASP A 11 -0.54 -5.29 -5.03
C ASP A 11 -0.72 -3.85 -4.57
N LEU A 12 0.26 -3.01 -4.90
CA LEU A 12 0.26 -1.61 -4.49
C LEU A 12 -0.88 -0.85 -5.14
N ALA A 13 -1.13 -1.06 -6.44
CA ALA A 13 -2.17 -0.32 -7.16
C ALA A 13 -3.55 -0.67 -6.59
N ALA A 14 -3.85 -1.96 -6.47
CA ALA A 14 -5.11 -2.41 -5.88
C ALA A 14 -5.26 -1.99 -4.42
N THR A 15 -4.17 -1.88 -3.67
CA THR A 15 -4.17 -1.35 -2.29
C THR A 15 -4.51 0.14 -2.25
N LEU A 16 -3.84 0.97 -3.04
CA LEU A 16 -4.02 2.43 -3.00
C LEU A 16 -5.35 2.87 -3.63
N GLU A 17 -5.85 2.12 -4.61
CA GLU A 17 -7.04 2.45 -5.41
C GLU A 17 -8.32 1.74 -4.93
N SER A 18 -8.28 0.97 -3.83
CA SER A 18 -9.45 0.22 -3.30
C SER A 18 -10.57 1.10 -2.72
N GLY A 19 -10.43 2.42 -2.74
CA GLY A 19 -11.33 3.37 -2.08
C GLY A 19 -11.08 3.53 -0.58
N GLN A 20 -10.06 2.88 -0.03
CA GLN A 20 -9.66 3.08 1.38
C GLN A 20 -8.87 4.37 1.58
N ALA A 21 -8.15 4.86 0.56
CA ALA A 21 -7.31 6.05 0.62
C ALA A 21 -7.65 7.00 -0.53
N PHE A 22 -7.48 8.30 -0.28
CA PHE A 22 -7.93 9.35 -1.22
C PHE A 22 -6.84 10.38 -1.55
N ARG A 23 -5.66 10.26 -0.93
CA ARG A 23 -4.54 11.21 -1.08
C ARG A 23 -3.42 10.67 -1.98
N TRP A 24 -3.71 9.65 -2.78
CA TRP A 24 -2.78 9.07 -3.72
C TRP A 24 -3.12 9.49 -5.14
N LEU A 25 -2.12 9.96 -5.86
CA LEU A 25 -2.18 10.30 -7.27
C LEU A 25 -1.35 9.29 -8.03
N ARG A 26 -1.94 8.67 -9.04
CA ARG A 26 -1.26 7.76 -9.95
C ARG A 26 -0.62 8.54 -11.09
N GLU A 27 0.66 8.28 -11.34
CA GLU A 27 1.36 8.80 -12.52
C GLU A 27 1.14 7.91 -13.76
N ASP A 28 1.59 8.38 -14.92
CA ASP A 28 1.58 7.57 -16.13
C ASP A 28 2.50 6.35 -15.98
N ALA A 29 2.10 5.23 -16.60
CA ALA A 29 2.92 4.03 -16.62
C ALA A 29 4.24 4.27 -17.34
N GLN A 30 5.31 3.73 -16.77
CA GLN A 30 6.64 3.78 -17.37
C GLN A 30 6.82 2.68 -18.42
N ASN A 31 7.91 2.77 -19.19
CA ASN A 31 8.21 1.81 -20.27
C ASN A 31 8.39 0.36 -19.80
N ASP A 32 8.70 0.15 -18.53
CA ASP A 32 8.83 -1.17 -17.90
C ASP A 32 7.50 -1.71 -17.32
N GLY A 33 6.39 -1.02 -17.58
CA GLY A 33 5.04 -1.40 -17.14
C GLY A 33 4.74 -1.05 -15.69
N THR A 34 5.68 -0.44 -14.96
CA THR A 34 5.48 -0.03 -13.57
C THR A 34 4.85 1.36 -13.49
N THR A 35 4.31 1.71 -12.32
CA THR A 35 3.67 3.01 -12.11
C THR A 35 4.06 3.61 -10.77
N TRP A 36 4.40 4.89 -10.77
CA TRP A 36 4.60 5.67 -9.57
C TRP A 36 3.28 6.18 -9.01
N PHE A 37 3.20 6.23 -7.69
CA PHE A 37 2.14 6.87 -6.94
C PHE A 37 2.77 7.94 -6.06
N GLU A 38 2.21 9.14 -6.09
CA GLU A 38 2.59 10.23 -5.20
C GLU A 38 1.45 10.47 -4.20
N GLY A 39 1.79 10.61 -2.94
CA GLY A 39 0.82 10.87 -1.90
C GLY A 39 1.44 11.51 -0.67
N VAL A 40 0.67 11.59 0.40
CA VAL A 40 1.13 12.18 1.65
C VAL A 40 0.89 11.22 2.81
N ILE A 41 1.93 10.97 3.60
CA ILE A 41 1.90 10.15 4.80
C ILE A 41 2.57 10.94 5.93
N PHE A 42 1.89 11.14 7.06
CA PHE A 42 2.43 11.85 8.25
C PHE A 42 3.24 13.12 7.89
N SER A 43 2.60 14.04 7.16
CA SER A 43 3.20 15.31 6.70
C SER A 43 4.39 15.21 5.74
N ASN A 44 4.68 14.03 5.21
CA ASN A 44 5.70 13.80 4.19
C ASN A 44 5.05 13.56 2.83
N ILE A 45 5.56 14.22 1.79
CA ILE A 45 5.30 13.79 0.41
C ILE A 45 6.05 12.50 0.22
N VAL A 46 5.35 11.47 -0.25
CA VAL A 46 5.89 10.14 -0.47
C VAL A 46 5.60 9.74 -1.91
N ARG A 47 6.65 9.35 -2.62
CA ARG A 47 6.54 8.78 -3.96
C ARG A 47 6.95 7.33 -3.90
N ILE A 48 6.05 6.43 -4.28
CA ILE A 48 6.23 4.97 -4.15
C ILE A 48 5.88 4.25 -5.45
N ARG A 49 6.57 3.15 -5.72
CA ARG A 49 6.28 2.27 -6.85
C ARG A 49 6.63 0.84 -6.48
N GLN A 50 5.78 -0.08 -6.90
CA GLN A 50 6.06 -1.50 -6.80
C GLN A 50 6.96 -1.97 -7.94
N VAL A 51 7.96 -2.77 -7.60
CA VAL A 51 8.86 -3.46 -8.52
C VAL A 51 9.02 -4.92 -8.08
N THR A 52 9.71 -5.72 -8.89
CA THR A 52 10.00 -7.11 -8.52
C THR A 52 10.77 -7.18 -7.19
N GLY A 53 10.20 -7.87 -6.20
CA GLY A 53 10.82 -8.09 -4.89
C GLY A 53 10.58 -7.00 -3.84
N GLY A 54 9.82 -5.94 -4.16
CA GLY A 54 9.49 -4.93 -3.14
C GLY A 54 8.98 -3.60 -3.67
N VAL A 55 9.22 -2.55 -2.89
CA VAL A 55 8.74 -1.19 -3.15
C VAL A 55 9.92 -0.23 -3.19
N GLU A 56 10.08 0.47 -4.30
CA GLU A 56 10.96 1.63 -4.44
C GLU A 56 10.23 2.88 -3.98
N TRP A 57 10.93 3.78 -3.28
CA TRP A 57 10.30 4.98 -2.76
C TRP A 57 11.27 6.11 -2.44
N ASP A 58 10.72 7.30 -2.32
CA ASP A 58 11.37 8.46 -1.73
C ASP A 58 10.36 9.27 -0.90
N ALA A 59 10.87 10.08 0.03
CA ALA A 59 10.06 10.94 0.87
C ALA A 59 10.77 12.26 1.22
N SER A 60 9.98 13.26 1.55
CA SER A 60 10.44 14.59 1.98
C SER A 60 9.38 15.24 2.87
N PRO A 61 9.76 16.00 3.93
CA PRO A 61 11.11 16.44 4.27
C PRO A 61 11.93 15.46 5.12
N ASP A 62 11.29 14.45 5.71
CA ASP A 62 11.99 13.51 6.59
C ASP A 62 12.89 12.56 5.79
N SER A 63 13.96 12.10 6.43
CA SER A 63 14.92 11.20 5.79
C SER A 63 14.32 9.84 5.46
N GLU A 64 14.85 9.17 4.43
CA GLU A 64 14.48 7.79 4.10
C GLU A 64 14.68 6.84 5.30
N THR A 65 15.72 7.04 6.12
CA THR A 65 15.96 6.22 7.32
C THR A 65 14.84 6.34 8.35
N SER A 66 14.31 7.55 8.58
CA SER A 66 13.21 7.77 9.52
C SER A 66 11.85 7.34 8.94
N MET A 67 11.67 7.49 7.63
CA MET A 67 10.41 7.14 6.96
C MET A 67 10.27 5.65 6.65
N ALA A 68 11.36 4.89 6.54
CA ALA A 68 11.32 3.46 6.22
C ALA A 68 10.42 2.62 7.14
N PRO A 69 10.52 2.69 8.49
CA PRO A 69 9.64 1.93 9.38
C PRO A 69 8.18 2.42 9.29
N ILE A 70 7.96 3.73 9.11
CA ILE A 70 6.63 4.34 8.99
C ILE A 70 5.94 3.84 7.73
N LEU A 71 6.65 3.81 6.60
CA LEU A 71 6.11 3.35 5.33
C LEU A 71 5.84 1.84 5.35
N ARG A 72 6.73 1.06 5.97
CA ARG A 72 6.52 -0.40 6.15
C ARG A 72 5.25 -0.67 6.96
N ASP A 73 5.04 0.06 8.05
CA ASP A 73 3.85 -0.03 8.91
C ASP A 73 2.58 0.46 8.19
N TYR A 74 2.63 1.61 7.52
CA TYR A 74 1.52 2.18 6.77
C TYR A 74 0.98 1.22 5.70
N LEU A 75 1.88 0.59 4.94
CA LEU A 75 1.56 -0.41 3.91
C LEU A 75 1.27 -1.81 4.48
N ARG A 76 1.37 -1.98 5.81
CA ARG A 76 1.24 -3.26 6.52
C ARG A 76 2.12 -4.37 5.98
N LEU A 77 3.35 -4.07 5.59
CA LEU A 77 4.28 -5.06 5.05
C LEU A 77 4.92 -5.93 6.16
N ASP A 78 4.53 -5.72 7.41
CA ASP A 78 4.86 -6.52 8.59
C ASP A 78 3.80 -7.60 8.91
N ASP A 79 2.60 -7.52 8.32
CA ASP A 79 1.56 -8.54 8.49
C ASP A 79 1.94 -9.85 7.79
N ASP A 80 1.73 -10.98 8.47
CA ASP A 80 1.78 -12.34 7.89
C ASP A 80 0.58 -12.55 6.98
N PHE A 81 0.72 -12.09 5.73
CA PHE A 81 -0.36 -12.12 4.74
C PHE A 81 -0.80 -13.55 4.39
N PRO A 82 0.10 -14.53 4.20
CA PRO A 82 -0.31 -15.92 4.03
C PRO A 82 -1.18 -16.45 5.17
N ALA A 83 -0.84 -16.15 6.44
CA ALA A 83 -1.65 -16.57 7.58
C ALA A 83 -3.03 -15.88 7.60
N ILE A 84 -3.09 -14.59 7.25
CA ILE A 84 -4.36 -13.85 7.14
C ILE A 84 -5.27 -14.47 6.08
N ILE A 85 -4.73 -14.71 4.87
CA ILE A 85 -5.52 -15.32 3.79
C ILE A 85 -5.99 -16.71 4.18
N SER A 86 -5.12 -17.56 4.73
CA SER A 86 -5.49 -18.90 5.18
C SER A 86 -6.58 -18.89 6.27
N ALA A 87 -6.66 -17.85 7.09
CA ALA A 87 -7.72 -17.71 8.10
C ALA A 87 -9.06 -17.23 7.52
N LEU A 88 -9.04 -16.57 6.36
CA LEU A 88 -10.22 -16.02 5.68
C LEU A 88 -10.78 -16.98 4.61
N GLU A 89 -9.97 -17.92 4.11
CA GLU A 89 -10.39 -18.99 3.18
C GLU A 89 -11.24 -20.06 3.88
N ILE A 90 -12.41 -19.65 4.37
CA ILE A 90 -13.35 -20.52 5.09
C ILE A 90 -14.35 -21.24 4.18
N ASP A 91 -14.49 -20.80 2.94
CA ASP A 91 -15.37 -21.38 1.93
C ASP A 91 -14.84 -21.20 0.50
N ASP A 92 -15.46 -21.88 -0.46
CA ASP A 92 -15.06 -21.87 -1.87
C ASP A 92 -15.21 -20.48 -2.53
N ILE A 93 -16.12 -19.64 -2.02
CA ILE A 93 -16.36 -18.30 -2.57
C ILE A 93 -15.16 -17.42 -2.21
N LEU A 94 -14.81 -17.36 -0.94
CA LEU A 94 -13.67 -16.56 -0.46
C LEU A 94 -12.35 -17.09 -1.02
N SER A 95 -12.19 -18.42 -1.11
CA SER A 95 -11.01 -19.03 -1.75
C SER A 95 -10.88 -18.60 -3.23
N GLY A 96 -11.99 -18.57 -3.97
CA GLY A 96 -11.99 -18.07 -5.35
C GLY A 96 -11.63 -16.58 -5.44
N VAL A 97 -12.17 -15.76 -4.54
CA VAL A 97 -11.87 -14.31 -4.49
C VAL A 97 -10.39 -14.05 -4.21
N PHE A 98 -9.78 -14.74 -3.23
CA PHE A 98 -8.37 -14.54 -2.91
C PHE A 98 -7.41 -15.09 -3.98
N ALA A 99 -7.83 -16.12 -4.73
CA ALA A 99 -7.09 -16.61 -5.89
C ALA A 99 -7.07 -15.61 -7.06
N GLU A 100 -8.15 -14.84 -7.24
CA GLU A 100 -8.27 -13.85 -8.32
C GLU A 100 -7.71 -12.47 -7.92
N TYR A 101 -7.93 -12.02 -6.68
CA TYR A 101 -7.60 -10.69 -6.18
C TYR A 101 -6.64 -10.75 -4.99
N THR A 102 -5.41 -11.21 -5.23
CA THR A 102 -4.40 -11.34 -4.19
C THR A 102 -3.63 -10.03 -3.95
N GLY A 103 -3.06 -9.87 -2.75
CA GLY A 103 -2.10 -8.81 -2.43
C GLY A 103 -2.67 -7.45 -2.01
N ILE A 104 -3.99 -7.26 -2.01
CA ILE A 104 -4.61 -6.05 -1.44
C ILE A 104 -4.39 -6.03 0.07
N ARG A 105 -3.85 -4.93 0.60
CA ARG A 105 -3.67 -4.71 2.05
C ARG A 105 -4.57 -3.59 2.56
N ILE A 106 -4.93 -3.64 3.84
CA ILE A 106 -5.62 -2.54 4.52
C ILE A 106 -4.58 -1.60 5.11
N LEU A 107 -4.52 -0.35 4.65
CA LEU A 107 -3.53 0.63 5.09
C LEU A 107 -3.71 0.99 6.58
N ARG A 108 -2.60 1.21 7.30
CA ARG A 108 -2.61 1.81 8.64
C ARG A 108 -2.55 3.33 8.52
N GLN A 109 -3.69 3.92 8.13
CA GLN A 109 -3.82 5.37 7.99
C GLN A 109 -3.87 6.08 9.34
N GLU A 110 -3.48 7.36 9.34
CA GLU A 110 -3.63 8.20 10.53
C GLU A 110 -5.13 8.36 10.85
N PRO A 111 -5.58 8.06 12.09
CA PRO A 111 -7.00 8.00 12.42
C PRO A 111 -7.78 9.30 12.17
N TRP A 112 -7.18 10.46 12.42
CA TRP A 112 -7.84 11.75 12.19
C TRP A 112 -8.00 12.05 10.70
N GLU A 113 -6.97 11.82 9.89
CA GLU A 113 -7.03 11.92 8.43
C GLU A 113 -8.10 11.00 7.84
N CYS A 114 -8.13 9.74 8.27
CA CYS A 114 -9.12 8.76 7.84
C CYS A 114 -10.55 9.24 8.18
N LEU A 115 -10.78 9.66 9.44
CA LEU A 115 -12.08 10.16 9.90
C LEU A 115 -12.58 11.33 9.02
N VAL A 116 -11.77 12.37 8.85
CA VAL A 116 -12.17 13.56 8.08
C VAL A 116 -12.43 13.20 6.62
N THR A 117 -11.61 12.33 6.04
CA THR A 117 -11.75 11.95 4.63
C THR A 117 -13.05 11.19 4.38
N PHE A 118 -13.42 10.28 5.28
CA PHE A 118 -14.70 9.56 5.17
C PHE A 118 -15.93 10.42 5.52
N ILE A 119 -15.77 11.47 6.33
CA ILE A 119 -16.83 12.50 6.46
C ILE A 119 -17.04 13.22 5.12
N CYS A 120 -15.96 13.51 4.39
CA CYS A 120 -16.03 14.19 3.09
C CYS A 120 -16.49 13.29 1.93
N SER A 121 -16.52 11.96 2.10
CA SER A 121 -16.96 11.03 1.06
C SER A 121 -18.47 10.80 0.99
N ALA A 122 -19.23 11.32 1.96
CA ALA A 122 -20.69 11.21 2.05
C ALA A 122 -21.41 12.19 1.12
#